data_AF-X0TH48-F1
#
_entry.id   AF-X0TH48-F1
#
_cell.length_a   1.000
_cell.length_b   1.000
_cell.length_c   1.000
_cell.angle_alpha   90.00
_cell.angle_beta   90.00
_cell.angle_gamma   90.00
#
_symmetry.space_group_name_H-M   'P 1'
#
loop_
_entity.id
_entity.type
_entity.pdbx_description
1 polymer ?
#
loop_
_entity_poly.entity_id
_entity_poly.type
_entity_poly.pdbx_seq_one_letter_code
_entity_poly.pdbx_strand_id
1 'polypeptide(L)'
;MPPPSPEVVVEKAPILPVREELYSKSGVPALPPAAIEADQLTERMIVRTGDMRLVVEDVPVAIDHITGMADGFAGYVVSSSVWQERETLVGSIAIRVPVEHFDDAMRALRNLAVEVTSESTFGKDVTEEYVDLSAKLQNLEATEEQLLRIMEKAETVEDILDVQRELSRTRGEIEQTKARMQYLERTSATSLINVRLEQANLDINFTADKRTVKGREKIRFYSEIAGG
;
A
#
# COMPACT_ATOMS: atom_id res chain seq x y z
N MET A 1 -46.98 -47.47 44.77
CA MET A 1 -47.90 -46.67 43.94
C MET A 1 -47.08 -45.96 42.86
N PRO A 2 -47.60 -45.84 41.64
CA PRO A 2 -47.21 -46.72 40.53
C PRO A 2 -46.94 -45.93 39.22
N PRO A 3 -46.91 -46.59 38.05
CA PRO A 3 -45.74 -47.08 37.30
C PRO A 3 -45.20 -46.09 36.23
N PRO A 4 -44.00 -46.28 35.68
CA PRO A 4 -43.64 -45.70 34.39
C PRO A 4 -44.17 -46.58 33.25
N SER A 5 -44.94 -45.97 32.34
CA SER A 5 -45.37 -46.58 31.08
C SER A 5 -44.29 -46.45 29.99
N PRO A 6 -44.17 -47.41 29.05
CA PRO A 6 -43.16 -47.44 27.98
C PRO A 6 -43.75 -47.08 26.59
N GLU A 7 -42.89 -46.72 25.62
CA GLU A 7 -43.15 -46.79 24.16
C GLU A 7 -41.79 -46.68 23.40
N VAL A 8 -41.15 -47.77 22.93
CA VAL A 8 -41.34 -48.57 21.67
C VAL A 8 -41.06 -47.75 20.40
N VAL A 9 -39.80 -47.70 19.92
CA VAL A 9 -39.15 -48.55 18.87
C VAL A 9 -39.84 -48.49 17.51
N VAL A 10 -39.16 -48.07 16.42
CA VAL A 10 -39.24 -48.72 15.09
C VAL A 10 -37.97 -48.46 14.24
N GLU A 11 -37.52 -49.55 13.63
CA GLU A 11 -36.42 -49.86 12.73
C GLU A 11 -36.53 -49.23 11.32
N LYS A 12 -35.38 -49.10 10.61
CA LYS A 12 -35.27 -48.55 9.25
C LYS A 12 -35.92 -49.45 8.18
N ALA A 13 -36.58 -48.84 7.20
CA ALA A 13 -36.87 -49.44 5.89
C ALA A 13 -36.49 -48.47 4.75
N PRO A 14 -36.05 -48.96 3.57
CA PRO A 14 -35.58 -48.13 2.45
C PRO A 14 -36.72 -47.75 1.50
N ILE A 15 -36.61 -46.61 0.82
CA ILE A 15 -37.59 -46.16 -0.18
C ILE A 15 -36.93 -46.09 -1.57
N LEU A 16 -37.58 -46.77 -2.52
CA LEU A 16 -37.32 -46.89 -3.96
C LEU A 16 -37.58 -45.56 -4.74
N PRO A 17 -37.09 -45.40 -5.99
CA PRO A 17 -37.09 -44.12 -6.68
C PRO A 17 -38.43 -43.84 -7.40
N VAL A 18 -38.80 -42.56 -7.50
CA VAL A 18 -39.97 -42.12 -8.30
C VAL A 18 -39.55 -41.04 -9.29
N ARG A 19 -39.91 -41.27 -10.56
CA ARG A 19 -39.78 -40.37 -11.72
C ARG A 19 -40.85 -39.26 -11.72
N GLU A 20 -40.41 -38.09 -12.19
CA GLU A 20 -41.10 -37.07 -13.02
C GLU A 20 -42.60 -37.24 -13.30
N GLU A 21 -43.45 -36.33 -12.80
CA GLU A 21 -43.99 -35.16 -13.53
C GLU A 21 -45.21 -34.51 -12.81
N LEU A 22 -45.15 -33.17 -12.69
CA LEU A 22 -46.24 -32.18 -12.69
C LEU A 22 -47.26 -32.10 -11.54
N TYR A 23 -47.19 -31.02 -10.73
CA TYR A 23 -48.30 -30.14 -10.29
C TYR A 23 -47.66 -28.96 -9.49
N SER A 24 -47.52 -27.76 -10.07
CA SER A 24 -48.42 -26.60 -9.96
C SER A 24 -48.18 -25.67 -8.76
N LYS A 25 -47.70 -24.45 -9.10
CA LYS A 25 -47.98 -23.12 -8.52
C LYS A 25 -47.90 -22.89 -7.00
N SER A 26 -46.99 -21.97 -6.66
CA SER A 26 -46.98 -20.92 -5.60
C SER A 26 -45.63 -21.01 -4.88
N GLY A 27 -44.61 -20.19 -5.18
CA GLY A 27 -44.64 -18.74 -5.25
C GLY A 27 -43.81 -18.16 -4.09
N VAL A 28 -42.56 -18.60 -3.96
CA VAL A 28 -41.53 -17.90 -3.18
C VAL A 28 -40.64 -17.23 -4.23
N PRO A 29 -40.42 -15.90 -4.20
CA PRO A 29 -39.48 -15.29 -5.13
C PRO A 29 -38.10 -15.83 -4.77
N ALA A 30 -37.53 -16.65 -5.66
CA ALA A 30 -36.12 -16.97 -5.62
C ALA A 30 -35.36 -15.64 -5.70
N LEU A 31 -34.49 -15.36 -4.73
CA LEU A 31 -33.53 -14.28 -4.88
C LEU A 31 -32.78 -14.53 -6.21
N PRO A 32 -32.74 -13.56 -7.12
CA PRO A 32 -32.06 -13.74 -8.40
C PRO A 32 -30.57 -14.06 -8.14
N PRO A 33 -29.92 -14.91 -8.95
CA PRO A 33 -28.48 -15.17 -8.87
C PRO A 33 -27.60 -13.95 -9.19
N ALA A 34 -28.16 -12.74 -9.32
CA ALA A 34 -27.50 -11.57 -9.88
C ALA A 34 -26.86 -10.62 -8.85
N ALA A 35 -26.80 -10.98 -7.57
CA ALA A 35 -26.26 -10.09 -6.53
C ALA A 35 -24.75 -10.22 -6.27
N ILE A 36 -24.02 -11.03 -7.05
CA ILE A 36 -22.55 -11.17 -6.92
C ILE A 36 -21.79 -10.55 -8.11
N GLU A 37 -22.48 -10.07 -9.14
CA GLU A 37 -21.86 -9.58 -10.39
C GLU A 37 -22.00 -8.07 -10.61
N ALA A 38 -21.95 -7.27 -9.53
CA ALA A 38 -21.90 -5.81 -9.60
C ALA A 38 -20.65 -5.20 -8.94
N ASP A 39 -19.57 -5.99 -8.75
CA ASP A 39 -18.22 -5.47 -8.42
C ASP A 39 -17.36 -5.31 -9.70
N GLN A 40 -18.03 -5.06 -10.84
CA GLN A 40 -17.41 -4.94 -12.15
C GLN A 40 -17.06 -3.47 -12.42
N LEU A 41 -15.76 -3.16 -12.33
CA LEU A 41 -15.08 -1.96 -12.84
C LEU A 41 -15.29 -0.62 -12.11
N THR A 42 -15.27 -0.59 -10.77
CA THR A 42 -14.66 0.58 -10.13
C THR A 42 -13.16 0.35 -10.16
N GLU A 43 -12.42 1.16 -10.92
CA GLU A 43 -10.96 1.14 -10.89
C GLU A 43 -10.51 1.34 -9.45
N ARG A 44 -9.91 0.30 -8.86
CA ARG A 44 -9.57 0.31 -7.44
C ARG A 44 -8.43 1.28 -7.22
N MET A 45 -8.64 2.25 -6.33
CA MET A 45 -7.62 3.21 -5.95
C MET A 45 -6.85 2.65 -4.76
N ILE A 46 -5.68 2.06 -5.03
CA ILE A 46 -4.82 1.48 -4.00
C ILE A 46 -3.56 2.32 -3.87
N VAL A 47 -3.37 2.91 -2.69
CA VAL A 47 -2.10 3.53 -2.31
C VAL A 47 -1.12 2.44 -1.90
N ARG A 48 0.02 2.33 -2.59
CA ARG A 48 1.08 1.37 -2.25
C ARG A 48 2.30 2.07 -1.67
N THR A 49 2.81 1.51 -0.57
CA THR A 49 4.05 1.93 0.07
C THR A 49 4.95 0.71 0.28
N GLY A 50 6.22 0.84 -0.11
CA GLY A 50 7.27 -0.14 0.18
C GLY A 50 8.28 0.45 1.16
N ASP A 51 8.73 -0.36 2.10
CA ASP A 51 9.82 -0.02 3.01
C ASP A 51 10.89 -1.12 2.93
N MET A 52 12.13 -0.72 2.67
CA MET A 52 13.26 -1.64 2.55
C MET A 52 14.43 -1.17 3.42
N ARG A 53 15.11 -2.12 4.04
CA ARG A 53 16.43 -1.94 4.64
C ARG A 53 17.40 -2.86 3.94
N LEU A 54 18.42 -2.27 3.32
CA LEU A 54 19.37 -2.96 2.48
C LEU A 54 20.78 -2.73 2.99
N VAL A 55 21.59 -3.77 2.98
CA VAL A 55 23.04 -3.67 3.12
C VAL A 55 23.63 -3.59 1.72
N VAL A 56 24.47 -2.57 1.48
CA VAL A 56 25.10 -2.30 0.18
C VAL A 56 26.60 -2.15 0.33
N GLU A 57 27.34 -2.39 -0.74
CA GLU A 57 28.82 -2.25 -0.72
C GLU A 57 29.26 -0.79 -0.52
N ASP A 58 28.58 0.13 -1.20
CA ASP A 58 28.86 1.58 -1.17
C ASP A 58 27.53 2.34 -1.21
N VAL A 59 27.25 3.10 -0.15
CA VAL A 59 25.99 3.84 0.01
C VAL A 59 25.82 4.95 -1.03
N PRO A 60 26.80 5.86 -1.25
CA PRO A 60 26.75 6.83 -2.33
C PRO A 60 26.45 6.22 -3.71
N VAL A 61 27.15 5.16 -4.11
CA VAL A 61 26.94 4.51 -5.40
C VAL A 61 25.54 3.89 -5.48
N ALA A 62 25.08 3.26 -4.41
CA ALA A 62 23.74 2.70 -4.36
C ALA A 62 22.66 3.78 -4.51
N ILE A 63 22.83 4.96 -3.89
CA ILE A 63 21.90 6.09 -4.05
C ILE A 63 21.83 6.57 -5.50
N ASP A 64 22.97 6.70 -6.17
CA ASP A 64 23.02 7.12 -7.58
C ASP A 64 22.33 6.08 -8.48
N HIS A 65 22.55 4.78 -8.23
CA HIS A 65 21.86 3.70 -8.93
C HIS A 65 20.35 3.72 -8.70
N ILE A 66 19.90 3.93 -7.46
CA ILE A 66 18.47 4.01 -7.12
C ILE A 66 17.83 5.23 -7.79
N THR A 67 18.55 6.35 -7.85
CA THR A 67 18.09 7.57 -8.53
C THR A 67 17.90 7.30 -10.03
N GLY A 68 18.90 6.75 -10.71
CA GLY A 68 18.79 6.41 -12.13
C GLY A 68 17.73 5.35 -12.44
N MET A 69 17.53 4.39 -11.54
CA MET A 69 16.47 3.40 -11.63
C MET A 69 15.08 4.05 -11.51
N ALA A 70 14.89 4.95 -10.54
CA ALA A 70 13.63 5.68 -10.39
C ALA A 70 13.30 6.48 -11.65
N ASP A 71 14.27 7.22 -12.20
CA ASP A 71 14.11 7.95 -13.46
C ASP A 71 13.76 7.01 -14.63
N GLY A 72 14.39 5.83 -14.69
CA GLY A 72 14.13 4.80 -15.70
C GLY A 72 12.70 4.24 -15.67
N PHE A 73 12.05 4.23 -14.50
CA PHE A 73 10.64 3.87 -14.34
C PHE A 73 9.68 5.06 -14.49
N ALA A 74 10.14 6.20 -15.02
CA ALA A 74 9.39 7.46 -15.03
C ALA A 74 8.94 7.92 -13.63
N GLY A 75 9.70 7.54 -12.61
CA GLY A 75 9.58 7.98 -11.24
C GLY A 75 10.47 9.19 -10.94
N TYR A 76 10.61 9.50 -9.66
CA TYR A 76 11.46 10.58 -9.18
C TYR A 76 11.88 10.38 -7.72
N VAL A 77 12.98 11.03 -7.33
CA VAL A 77 13.44 11.05 -5.93
C VAL A 77 12.65 12.08 -5.13
N VAL A 78 12.09 11.65 -4.00
CA VAL A 78 11.38 12.51 -3.04
C VAL A 78 12.36 13.12 -2.04
N SER A 79 13.28 12.33 -1.53
CA SER A 79 14.34 12.76 -0.62
C SER A 79 15.52 11.81 -0.68
N SER A 80 16.72 12.33 -0.43
CA SER A 80 17.93 11.55 -0.31
C SER A 80 18.85 12.20 0.72
N SER A 81 19.42 11.38 1.60
CA SER A 81 20.30 11.80 2.68
C SER A 81 21.36 10.74 2.93
N VAL A 82 22.59 11.17 3.18
CA VAL A 82 23.70 10.30 3.59
C VAL A 82 24.31 10.88 4.86
N TRP A 83 24.58 10.03 5.84
CA TRP A 83 25.23 10.42 7.08
C TRP A 83 26.03 9.25 7.64
N GLN A 84 26.93 9.56 8.55
CA GLN A 84 27.69 8.54 9.27
C GLN A 84 26.98 8.23 10.60
N GLU A 85 26.72 6.96 10.86
CA GLU A 85 26.16 6.46 12.11
C GLU A 85 27.22 5.60 12.82
N ARG A 86 27.82 6.15 13.88
CA ARG A 86 29.02 5.58 14.53
C ARG A 86 30.17 5.43 13.53
N GLU A 87 30.48 4.21 13.11
CA GLU A 87 31.54 3.92 12.14
C GLU A 87 31.00 3.36 10.81
N THR A 88 29.68 3.30 10.66
CA THR A 88 29.03 2.82 9.43
C THR A 88 28.45 4.00 8.66
N LEU A 89 28.63 4.00 7.34
CA LEU A 89 27.95 4.96 6.46
C LEU A 89 26.52 4.48 6.23
N VAL A 90 25.55 5.39 6.38
CA VAL A 90 24.13 5.10 6.25
C VAL A 90 23.50 6.08 5.26
N GLY A 91 22.59 5.56 4.46
CA GLY A 91 21.80 6.33 3.50
C GLY A 91 20.30 6.16 3.73
N SER A 92 19.53 7.17 3.39
CA SER A 92 18.08 7.11 3.26
C SER A 92 17.71 7.73 1.93
N ILE A 93 16.97 6.99 1.11
CA ILE A 93 16.40 7.51 -0.12
C ILE A 93 14.92 7.11 -0.18
N ALA A 94 14.07 8.08 -0.51
CA ALA A 94 12.67 7.85 -0.78
C ALA A 94 12.40 8.19 -2.24
N ILE A 95 11.79 7.26 -2.98
CA ILE A 95 11.45 7.42 -4.39
C ILE A 95 9.95 7.23 -4.60
N ARG A 96 9.42 7.90 -5.61
CA ARG A 96 8.10 7.61 -6.16
C ARG A 96 8.22 7.02 -7.55
N VAL A 97 7.46 5.96 -7.79
CA VAL A 97 7.36 5.29 -9.09
C VAL A 97 5.90 5.08 -9.46
N PRO A 98 5.53 5.03 -10.75
CA PRO A 98 4.19 4.61 -11.16
C PRO A 98 3.81 3.27 -10.55
N VAL A 99 2.53 3.10 -10.20
CA VAL A 99 2.03 1.90 -9.47
C VAL A 99 2.27 0.60 -10.24
N GLU A 100 2.29 0.67 -11.56
CA GLU A 100 2.56 -0.44 -12.48
C GLU A 100 4.00 -0.94 -12.37
N HIS A 101 4.93 -0.06 -11.98
CA HIS A 101 6.36 -0.36 -11.86
C HIS A 101 6.80 -0.66 -10.43
N PHE A 102 5.88 -0.63 -9.45
CA PHE A 102 6.23 -0.85 -8.04
C PHE A 102 6.94 -2.18 -7.81
N ASP A 103 6.38 -3.28 -8.32
CA ASP A 103 6.93 -4.62 -8.08
C ASP A 103 8.27 -4.83 -8.83
N ASP A 104 8.47 -4.15 -9.95
CA ASP A 104 9.74 -4.12 -10.68
C ASP A 104 10.81 -3.32 -9.92
N ALA A 105 10.45 -2.16 -9.39
CA ALA A 105 11.34 -1.32 -8.59
C ALA A 105 11.78 -2.05 -7.30
N MET A 106 10.85 -2.68 -6.57
CA MET A 106 11.18 -3.49 -5.39
C MET A 106 12.12 -4.65 -5.71
N ARG A 107 11.91 -5.33 -6.86
CA ARG A 107 12.82 -6.38 -7.33
C ARG A 107 14.21 -5.84 -7.66
N ALA A 108 14.30 -4.72 -8.36
CA ALA A 108 15.56 -4.11 -8.73
C ALA A 108 16.35 -3.65 -7.47
N LEU A 109 15.66 -3.11 -6.47
CA LEU A 109 16.24 -2.76 -5.17
C LEU A 109 16.80 -3.97 -4.42
N ARG A 110 16.08 -5.09 -4.40
CA ARG A 110 16.60 -6.35 -3.83
C ARG A 110 17.89 -6.80 -4.51
N ASN A 111 17.96 -6.70 -5.83
CA ASN A 111 19.11 -7.16 -6.61
C ASN A 111 20.34 -6.25 -6.45
N LEU A 112 20.14 -4.99 -6.05
CA LEU A 112 21.23 -4.05 -5.75
C LEU A 112 21.88 -4.35 -4.38
N ALA A 113 21.13 -4.95 -3.46
CA ALA A 113 21.59 -5.21 -2.11
C ALA A 113 22.50 -6.44 -2.04
N VAL A 114 23.54 -6.34 -1.21
CA VAL A 114 24.31 -7.52 -0.76
C VAL A 114 23.44 -8.38 0.15
N GLU A 115 22.66 -7.72 1.00
CA GLU A 115 21.71 -8.36 1.91
C GLU A 115 20.45 -7.50 2.09
N VAL A 116 19.28 -8.14 2.11
CA VAL A 116 18.01 -7.50 2.43
C VAL A 116 17.69 -7.76 3.91
N THR A 117 17.96 -6.78 4.76
CA THR A 117 17.71 -6.91 6.21
C THR A 117 16.22 -6.91 6.55
N SER A 118 15.43 -6.10 5.85
CA SER A 118 13.97 -6.12 6.00
C SER A 118 13.27 -5.57 4.77
N GLU A 119 12.14 -6.16 4.42
CA GLU A 119 11.25 -5.69 3.36
C GLU A 119 9.80 -5.77 3.84
N SER A 120 9.04 -4.71 3.65
CA SER A 120 7.60 -4.69 3.89
C SER A 120 6.88 -3.90 2.82
N THR A 121 5.69 -4.37 2.44
CA THR A 121 4.80 -3.69 1.51
C THR A 121 3.44 -3.48 2.17
N PHE A 122 2.91 -2.27 2.02
CA PHE A 122 1.62 -1.86 2.55
C PHE A 122 0.75 -1.35 1.40
N GLY A 123 -0.50 -1.81 1.37
CA GLY A 123 -1.51 -1.33 0.44
C GLY A 123 -2.70 -0.81 1.21
N LYS A 124 -3.15 0.42 0.91
CA LYS A 124 -4.39 0.97 1.44
C LYS A 124 -5.36 1.21 0.28
N ASP A 125 -6.49 0.51 0.30
CA ASP A 125 -7.61 0.80 -0.58
C ASP A 125 -8.29 2.10 -0.12
N VAL A 126 -8.38 3.07 -1.02
CA VAL A 126 -9.00 4.38 -0.79
C VAL A 126 -10.19 4.60 -1.75
N THR A 127 -10.67 3.54 -2.40
CA THR A 127 -11.77 3.61 -3.37
C THR A 127 -13.04 4.11 -2.71
N GLU A 128 -13.41 3.55 -1.56
CA GLU A 128 -14.60 3.98 -0.80
C GLU A 128 -14.47 5.46 -0.36
N GLU A 129 -13.32 5.84 0.18
CA GLU A 129 -13.04 7.23 0.59
C GLU A 129 -13.22 8.21 -0.58
N TYR A 130 -12.73 7.85 -1.77
CA TYR A 130 -12.85 8.68 -2.96
C TYR A 130 -14.30 8.79 -3.46
N VAL A 131 -15.04 7.67 -3.50
CA VAL A 131 -16.45 7.65 -3.89
C VAL A 131 -17.29 8.52 -2.94
N ASP A 132 -17.06 8.42 -1.63
CA ASP A 132 -17.73 9.25 -0.63
C ASP A 132 -17.44 10.73 -0.81
N LEU A 133 -16.17 11.08 -1.08
CA LEU A 133 -15.77 12.47 -1.36
C LEU A 133 -16.42 13.00 -2.64
N SER A 134 -16.54 12.17 -3.68
CA SER A 134 -17.22 12.54 -4.93
C SER A 134 -18.70 12.83 -4.69
N ALA A 135 -19.40 11.98 -3.92
CA ALA A 135 -20.79 12.20 -3.56
C ALA A 135 -20.96 13.46 -2.70
N LYS A 136 -20.06 13.68 -1.74
CA LYS A 136 -20.02 14.90 -0.92
C LYS A 136 -19.83 16.14 -1.77
N LEU A 137 -18.89 16.10 -2.72
CA LEU A 137 -18.61 17.22 -3.61
C LEU A 137 -19.85 17.60 -4.43
N GLN A 138 -20.52 16.62 -5.04
CA GLN A 138 -21.74 16.86 -5.82
C GLN A 138 -22.82 17.55 -4.98
N ASN A 139 -23.01 17.12 -3.72
CA ASN A 139 -23.98 17.74 -2.81
C ASN A 139 -23.60 19.18 -2.44
N LEU A 140 -22.31 19.45 -2.20
CA LEU A 140 -21.81 20.79 -1.91
C LEU A 140 -21.99 21.74 -3.10
N GLU A 141 -21.71 21.27 -4.32
CA GLU A 141 -21.90 22.06 -5.55
C GLU A 141 -23.39 22.37 -5.80
N ALA A 142 -24.29 21.39 -5.58
CA ALA A 142 -25.73 21.62 -5.63
C ALA A 142 -26.21 22.61 -4.56
N THR A 143 -25.60 22.58 -3.38
CA THR A 143 -25.88 23.55 -2.29
C THR A 143 -25.41 24.94 -2.69
N GLU A 144 -24.21 25.08 -3.24
CA GLU A 144 -23.69 26.34 -3.76
C GLU A 144 -24.64 26.94 -4.81
N GLU A 145 -25.08 26.13 -5.77
CA GLU A 145 -26.01 26.57 -6.83
C GLU A 145 -27.33 27.07 -6.24
N GLN A 146 -27.86 26.39 -5.22
CA GLN A 146 -29.08 26.82 -4.53
C GLN A 146 -28.86 28.13 -3.75
N LEU A 147 -27.72 28.29 -3.07
CA LEU A 147 -27.36 29.52 -2.37
C LEU A 147 -27.21 30.70 -3.35
N LEU A 148 -26.64 30.47 -4.53
CA LEU A 148 -26.57 31.48 -5.59
C LEU A 148 -27.97 31.91 -6.06
N ARG A 149 -28.90 30.97 -6.24
CA ARG A 149 -30.31 31.31 -6.55
C ARG A 149 -31.02 32.08 -5.45
N ILE A 150 -30.68 31.83 -4.18
CA ILE A 150 -31.22 32.59 -3.04
C ILE A 150 -30.61 33.99 -3.03
N MET A 151 -29.30 34.12 -3.27
CA MET A 151 -28.60 35.40 -3.38
C MET A 151 -29.24 36.32 -4.43
N GLU A 152 -29.61 35.77 -5.59
CA GLU A 152 -30.30 36.53 -6.66
C GLU A 152 -31.66 37.11 -6.23
N LYS A 153 -32.32 36.51 -5.24
CA LYS A 153 -33.62 36.92 -4.71
C LYS A 153 -33.52 37.73 -3.41
N ALA A 154 -32.33 37.90 -2.86
CA ALA A 154 -32.12 38.61 -1.60
C ALA A 154 -32.31 40.12 -1.81
N GLU A 155 -33.24 40.72 -1.06
CA GLU A 155 -33.56 42.16 -1.19
C GLU A 155 -32.95 43.00 -0.07
N THR A 156 -32.68 42.39 1.09
CA THR A 156 -32.12 43.11 2.24
C THR A 156 -30.62 42.87 2.37
N VAL A 157 -29.91 43.86 2.92
CA VAL A 157 -28.47 43.75 3.18
C VAL A 157 -28.17 42.61 4.15
N GLU A 158 -29.04 42.38 5.13
CA GLU A 158 -28.89 41.28 6.10
C GLU A 158 -28.96 39.92 5.38
N ASP A 159 -29.97 39.70 4.54
CA ASP A 159 -30.09 38.46 3.75
C ASP A 159 -28.87 38.25 2.84
N ILE A 160 -28.39 39.31 2.18
CA ILE A 160 -27.21 39.23 1.31
C ILE A 160 -25.97 38.82 2.10
N LEU A 161 -25.74 39.45 3.26
CA LEU A 161 -24.59 39.14 4.10
C LEU A 161 -24.68 37.71 4.67
N ASP A 162 -25.88 37.22 4.96
CA ASP A 162 -26.10 35.88 5.48
C ASP A 162 -25.83 34.82 4.40
N VAL A 163 -26.39 34.98 3.20
CA VAL A 163 -26.14 34.07 2.08
C VAL A 163 -24.66 34.12 1.67
N GLN A 164 -24.01 35.29 1.73
CA GLN A 164 -22.59 35.42 1.42
C GLN A 164 -21.72 34.62 2.39
N ARG A 165 -22.05 34.62 3.69
CA ARG A 165 -21.33 33.81 4.70
C ARG A 165 -21.45 32.32 4.41
N GLU A 166 -22.65 31.84 4.10
CA GLU A 166 -22.88 30.43 3.76
C GLU A 166 -22.23 30.03 2.43
N LEU A 167 -22.23 30.90 1.42
CA LEU A 167 -21.51 30.66 0.17
C LEU A 167 -20.00 30.53 0.40
N SER A 168 -19.42 31.44 1.19
CA SER A 168 -17.99 31.41 1.52
C SER A 168 -17.61 30.10 2.22
N ARG A 169 -18.42 29.67 3.19
CA ARG A 169 -18.24 28.39 3.88
C ARG A 169 -18.33 27.21 2.93
N THR A 170 -19.39 27.15 2.12
CA THR A 170 -19.65 26.06 1.17
C THR A 170 -18.49 25.92 0.18
N ARG A 171 -17.99 27.04 -0.37
CA ARG A 171 -16.82 27.06 -1.25
C ARG A 171 -15.56 26.53 -0.57
N GLY A 172 -15.31 26.95 0.68
CA GLY A 172 -14.19 26.41 1.46
C GLY A 172 -14.28 24.89 1.65
N GLU A 173 -15.48 24.35 1.87
CA GLU A 173 -15.71 22.90 1.98
C GLU A 173 -15.53 22.18 0.63
N ILE A 174 -15.96 22.79 -0.48
CA ILE A 174 -15.72 22.29 -1.85
C ILE A 174 -14.22 22.20 -2.13
N GLU A 175 -13.47 23.26 -1.87
CA GLU A 175 -12.03 23.33 -2.11
C GLU A 175 -11.28 22.27 -1.30
N GLN A 176 -11.62 22.11 -0.02
CA GLN A 176 -11.04 21.07 0.84
C GLN A 176 -11.35 19.66 0.32
N THR A 177 -12.59 19.42 -0.12
CA THR A 177 -13.02 18.13 -0.66
C THR A 177 -12.26 17.81 -1.96
N LYS A 178 -12.17 18.76 -2.88
CA LYS A 178 -11.40 18.64 -4.13
C LYS A 178 -9.91 18.38 -3.87
N ALA A 179 -9.32 19.11 -2.92
CA ALA A 179 -7.91 18.92 -2.55
C ALA A 179 -7.66 17.51 -2.00
N ARG A 180 -8.58 16.98 -1.19
CA ARG A 180 -8.48 15.61 -0.67
C ARG A 180 -8.59 14.57 -1.80
N MET A 181 -9.53 14.73 -2.71
CA MET A 181 -9.69 13.85 -3.87
C MET A 181 -8.42 13.82 -4.73
N GLN A 182 -7.88 15.00 -5.09
CA GLN A 182 -6.65 15.11 -5.87
C GLN A 182 -5.44 14.47 -5.16
N TYR A 183 -5.39 14.54 -3.82
CA TYR A 183 -4.34 13.84 -3.06
C TYR A 183 -4.46 12.32 -3.19
N LEU A 184 -5.66 11.75 -3.10
CA LEU A 184 -5.89 10.31 -3.25
C LEU A 184 -5.57 9.83 -4.66
N GLU A 185 -5.96 10.58 -5.69
CA GLU A 185 -5.61 10.29 -7.10
C GLU A 185 -4.10 10.22 -7.30
N ARG A 186 -3.37 11.27 -6.89
CA ARG A 186 -1.90 11.33 -7.05
C ARG A 186 -1.19 10.22 -6.29
N THR A 187 -1.68 9.89 -5.10
CA THR A 187 -1.05 8.90 -4.20
C THR A 187 -1.44 7.46 -4.54
N SER A 188 -2.51 7.24 -5.30
CA SER A 188 -2.86 5.91 -5.85
C SER A 188 -2.21 5.65 -7.21
N ALA A 189 -2.00 6.69 -8.02
CA ALA A 189 -1.29 6.59 -9.29
C ALA A 189 0.22 6.31 -9.14
N THR A 190 0.82 6.70 -8.00
CA THR A 190 2.24 6.48 -7.72
C THR A 190 2.42 5.75 -6.40
N SER A 191 3.46 4.93 -6.33
CA SER A 191 3.84 4.22 -5.11
C SER A 191 5.07 4.85 -4.49
N LEU A 192 5.08 4.96 -3.17
CA LEU A 192 6.24 5.44 -2.40
C LEU A 192 7.10 4.25 -1.99
N ILE A 193 8.41 4.32 -2.23
CA ILE A 193 9.36 3.32 -1.73
C ILE A 193 10.40 4.04 -0.88
N ASN A 194 10.45 3.70 0.41
CA ASN A 194 11.46 4.18 1.33
C ASN A 194 12.56 3.12 1.45
N VAL A 195 13.80 3.52 1.22
CA VAL A 195 14.95 2.64 1.30
C VAL A 195 15.96 3.20 2.29
N ARG A 196 16.25 2.43 3.33
CA ARG A 196 17.39 2.67 4.20
C ARG A 196 18.54 1.78 3.74
N LEU A 197 19.70 2.39 3.57
CA LEU A 197 20.93 1.74 3.13
C LEU A 197 21.92 1.75 4.27
N GLU A 198 22.56 0.62 4.52
CA GLU A 198 23.68 0.49 5.43
C GLU A 198 24.90 -0.03 4.65
N GLN A 199 26.05 0.60 4.84
CA GLN A 199 27.27 0.13 4.18
C GLN A 199 27.75 -1.17 4.85
N ALA A 200 28.11 -2.16 4.04
CA ALA A 200 28.69 -3.40 4.53
C ALA A 200 30.02 -3.13 5.26
N ASN A 201 30.13 -3.61 6.50
CA ASN A 201 31.40 -3.64 7.22
C ASN A 201 32.15 -4.93 6.87
N LEU A 202 33.36 -4.78 6.32
CA LEU A 202 34.21 -5.92 5.97
C LEU A 202 35.01 -6.37 7.20
N ASP A 203 34.57 -7.45 7.86
CA ASP A 203 35.32 -8.07 8.95
C ASP A 203 36.46 -8.94 8.39
N ILE A 204 37.68 -8.40 8.34
CA ILE A 204 38.87 -9.16 7.95
C ILE A 204 39.49 -9.82 9.20
N ASN A 205 39.30 -11.12 9.36
CA ASN A 205 39.92 -11.91 10.42
C ASN A 205 41.35 -12.34 10.04
N PHE A 206 42.36 -11.79 10.70
CA PHE A 206 43.75 -12.25 10.55
C PHE A 206 44.07 -13.34 11.58
N THR A 207 44.35 -14.55 11.12
CA THR A 207 44.89 -15.64 11.95
C THR A 207 46.39 -15.71 11.74
N ALA A 208 47.17 -15.57 12.82
CA ALA A 208 48.63 -15.70 12.77
C ALA A 208 49.09 -16.88 13.62
N ASP A 209 49.65 -17.91 12.98
CA ASP A 209 50.29 -19.01 13.69
C ASP A 209 51.66 -18.57 14.23
N LYS A 210 51.86 -18.70 15.54
CA LYS A 210 53.16 -18.42 16.16
C LYS A 210 54.17 -19.49 15.73
N ARG A 211 55.10 -19.15 14.83
CA ARG A 211 56.29 -19.97 14.55
C ARG A 211 57.50 -19.44 15.32
N THR A 212 58.09 -20.29 16.16
CA THR A 212 59.40 -20.03 16.77
C THR A 212 60.49 -20.39 15.76
N VAL A 213 61.26 -19.40 15.33
CA VAL A 213 62.32 -19.56 14.33
C VAL A 213 63.68 -19.39 15.01
N LYS A 214 64.64 -20.26 14.72
CA LYS A 214 66.01 -20.15 15.26
C LYS A 214 66.70 -18.92 14.68
N GLY A 215 67.53 -18.26 15.51
CA GLY A 215 68.20 -17.01 15.12
C GLY A 215 68.97 -17.15 13.81
N ARG A 216 68.57 -16.33 12.81
CA ARG A 216 69.10 -16.11 11.44
C ARG A 216 68.21 -16.55 10.26
N GLU A 217 67.01 -17.07 10.47
CA GLU A 217 66.08 -17.34 9.34
C GLU A 217 65.23 -16.11 8.99
N LYS A 218 65.14 -15.81 7.68
CA LYS A 218 64.40 -14.67 7.15
C LYS A 218 62.93 -15.06 7.00
N ILE A 219 62.05 -14.54 7.85
CA ILE A 219 60.60 -14.81 7.78
C ILE A 219 59.99 -13.93 6.68
N ARG A 220 59.26 -14.55 5.75
CA ARG A 220 58.34 -13.84 4.83
C ARG A 220 56.92 -14.23 5.19
N PHE A 221 56.07 -13.24 5.36
CA PHE A 221 54.63 -13.44 5.48
C PHE A 221 54.03 -13.33 4.09
N TYR A 222 53.17 -14.28 3.74
CA TYR A 222 52.32 -14.21 2.55
C TYR A 222 50.89 -14.03 3.06
N SER A 223 50.15 -13.08 2.49
CA SER A 223 48.72 -12.98 2.69
C SER A 223 48.03 -13.89 1.69
N GLU A 224 47.33 -14.92 2.16
CA GLU A 224 46.34 -15.63 1.36
C GLU A 224 45.00 -14.93 1.58
N ILE A 225 44.54 -14.20 0.57
CA ILE A 225 43.19 -13.64 0.56
C ILE A 225 42.32 -14.68 -0.14
N ALA A 226 41.56 -15.46 0.63
CA ALA A 226 40.48 -16.29 0.11
C ALA A 226 39.20 -15.43 0.11
N GLY A 227 38.90 -14.80 -1.02
CA GLY A 227 37.63 -14.11 -1.27
C GLY A 227 36.75 -14.97 -2.17
N GLY A 228 35.52 -15.23 -1.72
CA GLY A 228 34.40 -15.64 -2.56
C GLY A 228 33.65 -14.43 -3.06
#